data_AF-A0AAV2R7S3-F1
#
_entry.id   AF-A0AAV2R7S3-F1
#
_cell.length_a   1.000
_cell.length_b   1.000
_cell.length_c   1.000
_cell.angle_alpha   90.00
_cell.angle_beta   90.00
_cell.angle_gamma   90.00
#
_symmetry.space_group_name_H-M   'P 1'
#
loop_
_entity.id
_entity.type
_entity.pdbx_description
1 polymer ?
#
loop_
_entity_poly.entity_id
_entity_poly.type
_entity_poly.pdbx_seq_one_letter_code
_entity_poly.pdbx_strand_id
1 'polypeptide(L)'
;MKMNIWVLLFTWFCRTLLVPSPVAAQAPSFCKIPFTYQGVTYRSCTNKNDPAGRRWCSTRTDRNGQHVLGGRHWKHCDEECGVTINSDRIVGGTNANLGVWPWMVLFRSSTGRETWSCGGSLISAQYVLTAAHCFPDTLQIQFARIGEFDLNRNSDSQNGLTAPAPQDIQVERVIRHSQYNSPSCRRCNDIALVKLVKRARLHD
;
A
#
# COMPACT_ATOMS: atom_id res chain seq x y z
N MET A 1 -14.33 14.85 3.74
CA MET A 1 -13.51 15.35 4.86
C MET A 1 -12.12 14.90 4.49
N LYS A 2 -11.20 15.84 4.22
CA LYS A 2 -9.85 15.48 3.79
C LYS A 2 -9.11 14.82 4.97
N MET A 3 -8.32 13.80 4.66
CA MET A 3 -7.63 12.98 5.65
C MET A 3 -6.54 13.82 6.34
N ASN A 4 -6.84 14.34 7.54
CA ASN A 4 -5.89 15.05 8.39
C ASN A 4 -5.00 14.00 9.10
N ILE A 5 -3.72 13.95 8.72
CA ILE A 5 -2.76 12.99 9.24
C ILE A 5 -2.18 13.50 10.57
N TRP A 6 -2.51 12.80 11.66
CA TRP A 6 -1.77 12.81 12.92
C TRP A 6 -1.32 11.38 13.26
N VAL A 7 -0.26 10.89 12.63
CA VAL A 7 0.54 9.76 13.17
C VAL A 7 1.98 9.93 12.71
N LEU A 8 2.89 10.08 13.68
CA LEU A 8 4.34 10.09 13.47
C LEU A 8 4.90 8.66 13.45
N LEU A 9 5.82 8.45 12.49
CA LEU A 9 6.99 7.56 12.50
C LEU A 9 6.75 6.05 12.70
N PHE A 10 6.58 5.34 11.58
CA PHE A 10 7.12 3.99 11.39
C PHE A 10 7.85 3.92 10.05
N THR A 11 9.10 4.36 10.03
CA THR A 11 10.02 4.16 8.90
C THR A 11 11.21 3.34 9.36
N TRP A 12 11.01 2.02 9.49
CA TRP A 12 12.04 0.99 9.29
C TRP A 12 11.48 -0.37 9.68
N PHE A 13 11.41 -1.31 8.74
CA PHE A 13 11.75 -2.73 8.94
C PHE A 13 11.52 -3.49 7.63
N CYS A 14 12.48 -3.37 6.70
CA CYS A 14 12.79 -4.45 5.77
C CYS A 14 14.20 -4.24 5.21
N ARG A 15 15.21 -4.60 6.01
CA ARG A 15 16.57 -4.79 5.51
C ARG A 15 17.00 -6.19 5.92
N THR A 16 16.70 -7.16 5.07
CA THR A 16 17.33 -8.48 5.13
C THR A 16 18.84 -8.31 4.93
N LEU A 17 19.57 -9.17 5.62
CA LEU A 17 21.02 -9.17 5.76
C LEU A 17 21.77 -9.18 4.41
N LEU A 18 22.95 -8.55 4.45
CA LEU A 18 23.85 -8.19 3.36
C LEU A 18 24.37 -9.37 2.53
N VAL A 19 24.51 -9.15 1.21
CA VAL A 19 25.73 -9.49 0.46
C VAL A 19 26.04 -8.31 -0.47
N PRO A 20 27.20 -7.62 -0.34
CA PRO A 20 27.60 -6.61 -1.30
C PRO A 20 28.23 -7.31 -2.52
N SER A 21 27.49 -7.41 -3.62
CA SER A 21 28.09 -7.67 -4.94
C SER A 21 28.46 -6.34 -5.61
N PRO A 22 29.65 -6.21 -6.22
CA PRO A 22 30.06 -5.00 -6.92
C PRO A 22 29.39 -5.01 -8.31
N VAL A 23 28.11 -4.69 -8.36
CA VAL A 23 27.45 -4.32 -9.62
C VAL A 23 27.02 -2.88 -9.45
N ALA A 24 27.56 -2.03 -10.33
CA ALA A 24 27.36 -0.60 -10.38
C ALA A 24 25.97 -0.17 -9.90
N ALA A 25 25.93 0.81 -9.00
CA ALA A 25 24.72 1.46 -8.52
C ALA A 25 23.92 2.00 -9.71
N GLN A 26 23.00 1.19 -10.23
CA GLN A 26 21.94 1.63 -11.11
C GLN A 26 20.92 2.32 -10.22
N ALA A 27 20.61 3.59 -10.50
CA ALA A 27 19.58 4.34 -9.81
C ALA A 27 18.29 3.51 -9.69
N PRO A 28 17.55 3.59 -8.57
CA PRO A 28 16.29 2.88 -8.42
C PRO A 28 15.35 3.25 -9.56
N SER A 29 15.09 2.28 -10.43
CA SER A 29 14.23 2.48 -11.60
C SER A 29 12.80 2.16 -11.20
N PHE A 30 11.98 3.20 -11.06
CA PHE A 30 10.56 3.08 -10.73
C PHE A 30 9.77 2.52 -11.92
N CYS A 31 8.61 1.92 -11.62
CA CYS A 31 7.66 1.49 -12.64
C CYS A 31 7.20 2.70 -13.47
N LYS A 32 7.32 2.59 -14.80
CA LYS A 32 6.76 3.58 -15.73
C LYS A 32 5.36 3.16 -16.11
N ILE A 33 4.37 3.82 -15.51
CA ILE A 33 2.95 3.60 -15.79
C ILE A 33 2.36 4.87 -16.43
N PRO A 34 1.56 4.75 -17.52
CA PRO A 34 1.25 3.52 -18.26
C PRO A 34 2.40 3.05 -19.16
N PHE A 35 2.42 1.76 -19.48
CA PHE A 35 3.34 1.19 -20.49
C PHE A 35 2.63 0.22 -21.42
N THR A 36 3.06 0.14 -22.67
CA THR A 36 2.53 -0.79 -23.67
C THR A 36 3.49 -1.96 -23.86
N TYR A 37 2.99 -3.18 -23.66
CA TYR A 37 3.75 -4.41 -23.89
C TYR A 37 2.90 -5.38 -24.70
N GLN A 38 3.46 -5.91 -25.79
CA GLN A 38 2.76 -6.80 -26.73
C GLN A 38 1.41 -6.24 -27.21
N GLY A 39 1.35 -4.93 -27.49
CA GLY A 39 0.13 -4.25 -27.99
C GLY A 39 -0.92 -3.94 -26.93
N VAL A 40 -0.70 -4.29 -25.66
CA VAL A 40 -1.63 -3.97 -24.55
C VAL A 40 -1.02 -2.87 -23.68
N THR A 41 -1.77 -1.80 -23.46
CA THR A 41 -1.38 -0.74 -22.51
C THR A 41 -1.80 -1.12 -21.10
N TYR A 42 -0.80 -1.31 -20.25
CA TYR A 42 -0.95 -1.62 -18.84
C TYR A 42 -0.90 -0.34 -18.00
N ARG A 43 -1.90 -0.21 -17.11
CA ARG A 43 -1.99 0.85 -16.09
C ARG A 43 -1.66 0.35 -14.69
N SER A 44 -1.09 -0.84 -14.61
CA SER A 44 -0.67 -1.54 -13.40
C SER A 44 0.33 -2.61 -13.79
N CYS A 45 0.98 -3.22 -12.81
CA CYS A 45 1.81 -4.39 -13.04
C CYS A 45 1.03 -5.55 -13.69
N THR A 46 1.70 -6.27 -14.58
CA THR A 46 1.15 -7.40 -15.33
C THR A 46 1.94 -8.66 -15.02
N ASN A 47 1.31 -9.84 -15.06
CA ASN A 47 2.01 -11.12 -14.99
C ASN A 47 2.25 -11.73 -16.39
N LYS A 48 2.03 -10.95 -17.45
CA LYS A 48 2.18 -11.40 -18.83
C LYS A 48 3.59 -11.94 -19.06
N ASN A 49 3.68 -13.20 -19.49
CA ASN A 49 4.92 -13.92 -19.79
C ASN A 49 5.88 -14.13 -18.60
N ASP A 50 5.44 -13.92 -17.36
CA ASP A 50 6.22 -14.33 -16.18
C ASP A 50 5.95 -15.81 -15.85
N PRO A 51 6.95 -16.69 -15.88
CA PRO A 51 6.76 -18.14 -15.69
C PRO A 51 6.32 -18.51 -14.27
N ALA A 52 6.58 -17.66 -13.28
CA ALA A 52 6.16 -17.84 -11.89
C ALA A 52 4.83 -17.12 -11.59
N GLY A 53 4.23 -16.46 -12.58
CA GLY A 53 3.02 -15.65 -12.42
C GLY A 53 3.23 -14.37 -11.58
N ARG A 54 4.47 -13.96 -11.34
CA ARG A 54 4.80 -12.72 -10.61
C ARG A 54 4.43 -11.50 -11.44
N ARG A 55 4.00 -10.43 -10.78
CA ARG A 55 3.64 -9.19 -11.45
C ARG A 55 4.88 -8.34 -11.67
N TRP A 56 5.01 -7.80 -12.87
CA TRP A 56 6.11 -6.93 -13.27
C TRP A 56 5.59 -5.68 -13.98
N CYS A 57 6.43 -4.64 -14.00
CA CYS A 57 6.19 -3.39 -14.70
C CYS A 57 7.40 -3.04 -15.57
N SER A 58 7.18 -2.26 -16.62
CA SER A 58 8.26 -1.66 -17.38
C SER A 58 8.95 -0.58 -16.55
N THR A 59 10.28 -0.58 -16.48
CA THR A 59 11.07 0.52 -15.90
C THR A 59 11.61 1.47 -16.98
N ARG A 60 11.49 1.08 -18.26
CA ARG A 60 11.87 1.90 -19.41
C ARG A 60 10.93 1.71 -20.58
N THR A 61 10.33 2.81 -21.01
CA THR A 61 9.51 2.92 -22.21
C THR A 61 10.19 3.83 -23.24
N ASP A 62 9.87 3.63 -24.51
CA ASP A 62 10.24 4.53 -25.60
C ASP A 62 9.33 5.79 -25.64
N ARG A 63 9.50 6.62 -26.67
CA ARG A 63 8.70 7.86 -26.84
C ARG A 63 7.20 7.61 -27.02
N ASN A 64 6.82 6.40 -27.42
CA ASN A 64 5.42 6.01 -27.64
C ASN A 64 4.82 5.27 -26.43
N GLY A 65 5.57 5.19 -25.31
CA GLY A 65 5.15 4.43 -24.14
C GLY A 65 5.29 2.91 -24.30
N GLN A 66 5.97 2.42 -25.34
CA GLN A 66 6.20 1.00 -25.55
C GLN A 66 7.37 0.52 -24.69
N HIS A 67 7.22 -0.62 -24.03
CA HIS A 67 8.27 -1.24 -23.24
C HIS A 67 9.49 -1.56 -24.14
N VAL A 68 10.66 -1.08 -23.72
CA VAL A 68 11.92 -1.32 -24.42
C VAL A 68 12.38 -2.76 -24.16
N LEU A 69 12.33 -3.61 -25.19
CA LEU A 69 12.77 -5.00 -25.13
C LEU A 69 14.30 -5.11 -24.94
N GLY A 70 14.73 -6.19 -24.29
CA GLY A 70 16.14 -6.45 -24.00
C GLY A 70 16.65 -5.70 -22.76
N GLY A 71 17.65 -6.27 -22.07
CA GLY A 71 18.19 -5.71 -20.82
C GLY A 71 17.28 -5.86 -19.59
N ARG A 72 17.61 -5.16 -18.50
CA ARG A 72 16.83 -5.11 -17.24
C ARG A 72 15.87 -3.90 -17.20
N HIS A 73 15.09 -3.71 -18.27
CA HIS A 73 14.13 -2.61 -18.42
C HIS A 73 12.74 -2.91 -17.82
N TRP A 74 12.70 -3.85 -16.89
CA TRP A 74 11.53 -4.29 -16.17
C TRP A 74 11.94 -4.70 -14.75
N LYS A 75 10.98 -4.73 -13.83
CA LYS A 75 11.17 -5.28 -12.49
C LYS A 75 9.89 -5.89 -11.96
N HIS A 76 10.00 -6.77 -10.97
CA HIS A 76 8.85 -7.28 -10.25
C HIS A 76 8.29 -6.20 -9.31
N CYS A 77 6.97 -6.04 -9.30
CA CYS A 77 6.32 -5.03 -8.47
C CYS A 77 6.18 -5.45 -7.01
N ASP A 78 6.40 -6.72 -6.72
CA ASP A 78 6.41 -7.25 -5.36
C ASP A 78 7.71 -6.89 -4.60
N GLU A 79 8.66 -6.17 -5.23
CA GLU A 79 10.01 -5.91 -4.68
C GLU A 79 10.22 -4.53 -4.02
N GLU A 80 9.25 -3.61 -4.08
CA GLU A 80 9.40 -2.29 -3.45
C GLU A 80 8.23 -1.92 -2.54
N CYS A 81 8.51 -1.86 -1.23
CA CYS A 81 7.62 -1.31 -0.21
C CYS A 81 8.13 0.07 0.25
N GLY A 82 7.23 0.94 0.69
CA GLY A 82 7.61 2.22 1.31
C GLY A 82 8.12 3.30 0.34
N VAL A 83 7.86 3.16 -0.96
CA VAL A 83 8.18 4.19 -1.97
C VAL A 83 7.11 5.28 -1.94
N THR A 84 7.55 6.52 -1.84
CA THR A 84 6.69 7.71 -1.83
C THR A 84 7.24 8.74 -2.81
N ILE A 85 6.34 9.42 -3.53
CA ILE A 85 6.68 10.50 -4.46
C ILE A 85 7.02 11.77 -3.65
N ASN A 86 8.31 12.04 -3.48
CA ASN A 86 8.88 13.21 -2.77
C ASN A 86 8.29 13.44 -1.37
N SER A 87 8.80 12.72 -0.36
CA SER A 87 8.48 12.98 1.04
C SER A 87 9.43 14.03 1.65
N ASP A 88 9.15 15.31 1.42
CA ASP A 88 9.74 16.35 2.27
C ASP A 88 9.19 16.24 3.69
N ARG A 89 10.02 16.59 4.68
CA ARG A 89 9.64 16.59 6.09
C ARG A 89 8.54 17.63 6.35
N ILE A 90 7.30 17.17 6.52
CA ILE A 90 6.17 18.03 6.89
C ILE A 90 6.21 18.32 8.40
N VAL A 91 6.31 19.60 8.78
CA VAL A 91 6.18 20.08 10.18
C VAL A 91 4.92 20.94 10.26
N GLY A 92 4.01 20.67 11.21
CA GLY A 92 2.74 21.40 11.37
C GLY A 92 1.55 20.85 10.58
N GLY A 93 1.78 19.88 9.69
CA GLY A 93 0.75 19.14 8.96
C GLY A 93 0.13 19.94 7.81
N THR A 94 0.03 19.32 6.64
CA THR A 94 -0.75 19.79 5.49
C THR A 94 -1.50 18.60 4.90
N ASN A 95 -2.56 18.85 4.11
CA ASN A 95 -3.23 17.77 3.38
C ASN A 95 -2.19 17.04 2.51
N ALA A 96 -2.17 15.71 2.59
CA ALA A 96 -1.35 14.90 1.69
C ALA A 96 -1.75 15.16 0.23
N ASN A 97 -0.80 14.97 -0.69
CA ASN A 97 -1.14 14.87 -2.10
C ASN A 97 -1.65 13.46 -2.43
N LEU A 98 -2.43 13.37 -3.49
CA LEU A 98 -2.97 12.11 -3.99
C LEU A 98 -1.84 11.10 -4.26
N GLY A 99 -1.97 9.88 -3.73
CA GLY A 99 -1.04 8.78 -4.00
C GLY A 99 0.30 8.81 -3.25
N VAL A 100 0.58 9.82 -2.41
CA VAL A 100 1.88 9.92 -1.69
C VAL A 100 2.05 8.82 -0.63
N TRP A 101 0.95 8.34 -0.06
CA TRP A 101 0.92 7.34 1.02
C TRP A 101 0.04 6.13 0.65
N PRO A 102 0.44 5.33 -0.36
CA PRO A 102 -0.43 4.31 -0.96
C PRO A 102 -0.73 3.14 -0.02
N TRP A 103 0.05 2.97 1.05
CA TRP A 103 -0.16 1.92 2.05
C TRP A 103 -1.20 2.27 3.11
N MET A 104 -1.76 3.48 3.11
CA MET A 104 -2.78 3.85 4.09
C MET A 104 -4.03 2.99 3.91
N VAL A 105 -4.49 2.42 5.03
CA VAL A 105 -5.70 1.60 5.11
C VAL A 105 -6.64 2.21 6.13
N LEU A 106 -7.93 2.19 5.84
CA LEU A 106 -8.98 2.57 6.79
C LEU A 106 -9.88 1.37 7.09
N PHE A 107 -10.22 1.20 8.37
CA PHE A 107 -11.10 0.12 8.81
C PHE A 107 -12.53 0.61 9.04
N ARG A 108 -13.50 -0.15 8.53
CA ARG A 108 -14.93 0.13 8.67
C ARG A 108 -15.64 -0.97 9.46
N SER A 109 -16.44 -0.52 10.45
CA SER A 109 -17.39 -1.36 11.20
C SER A 109 -18.68 -1.60 10.41
N SER A 110 -19.34 -2.73 10.66
CA SER A 110 -20.64 -3.08 10.07
C SER A 110 -21.84 -2.38 10.69
N THR A 111 -21.69 -1.69 11.82
CA THR A 111 -22.80 -1.15 12.64
C THR A 111 -23.51 0.09 12.06
N GLY A 112 -23.43 0.33 10.75
CA GLY A 112 -24.26 1.31 10.03
C GLY A 112 -23.93 2.79 10.28
N ARG A 113 -23.04 3.12 11.22
CA ARG A 113 -22.44 4.46 11.33
C ARG A 113 -21.10 4.43 10.61
N GLU A 114 -20.92 5.28 9.61
CA GLU A 114 -19.69 5.44 8.84
C GLU A 114 -18.55 6.05 9.67
N THR A 115 -18.23 5.45 10.83
CA THR A 115 -17.11 5.87 11.65
C THR A 115 -15.90 5.05 11.24
N TRP A 116 -15.07 5.64 10.38
CA TRP A 116 -13.70 5.18 10.16
C TRP A 116 -12.93 5.33 11.47
N SER A 117 -12.90 4.27 12.27
CA SER A 117 -12.42 4.35 13.66
C SER A 117 -10.91 4.15 13.78
N CYS A 118 -10.30 3.51 12.79
CA CYS A 118 -8.88 3.15 12.83
C CYS A 118 -8.25 3.14 11.45
N GLY A 119 -6.95 3.40 11.45
CA GLY A 119 -6.07 3.25 10.30
C GLY A 119 -5.21 1.99 10.38
N GLY A 120 -4.52 1.70 9.29
CA GLY A 120 -3.50 0.66 9.20
C GLY A 120 -2.52 0.96 8.07
N SER A 121 -1.50 0.12 7.96
CA SER A 121 -0.50 0.17 6.90
C SER A 121 -0.44 -1.16 6.18
N LEU A 122 -0.62 -1.15 4.86
CA LEU A 122 -0.46 -2.32 4.03
C LEU A 122 1.03 -2.73 4.01
N ILE A 123 1.35 -3.88 4.59
CA ILE A 123 2.73 -4.41 4.67
C ILE A 123 2.99 -5.51 3.63
N SER A 124 1.92 -6.03 3.02
CA SER A 124 1.97 -6.87 1.83
C SER A 124 0.63 -6.78 1.11
N ALA A 125 0.52 -7.32 -0.10
CA ALA A 125 -0.74 -7.36 -0.82
C ALA A 125 -1.90 -8.03 -0.04
N GLN A 126 -1.67 -8.79 1.04
CA GLN A 126 -2.75 -9.47 1.79
C GLN A 126 -2.74 -9.20 3.29
N TYR A 127 -1.78 -8.43 3.80
CA TYR A 127 -1.64 -8.18 5.24
C TYR A 127 -1.55 -6.68 5.52
N VAL A 128 -2.34 -6.25 6.49
CA VAL A 128 -2.33 -4.89 7.03
C VAL A 128 -1.82 -4.94 8.46
N LEU A 129 -0.87 -4.08 8.79
CA LEU A 129 -0.40 -3.83 10.14
C LEU A 129 -1.22 -2.71 10.78
N THR A 130 -1.62 -2.88 12.03
CA THR A 130 -2.43 -1.92 12.78
C THR A 130 -2.29 -2.15 14.29
N ALA A 131 -3.02 -1.38 15.09
CA ALA A 131 -3.08 -1.54 16.53
C ALA A 131 -4.08 -2.63 16.95
N ALA A 132 -3.81 -3.32 18.04
CA ALA A 132 -4.71 -4.35 18.56
C ALA A 132 -5.99 -3.75 19.18
N HIS A 133 -5.89 -2.56 19.78
CA HIS A 133 -7.05 -1.87 20.35
C HIS A 133 -8.10 -1.45 19.33
N CYS A 134 -7.74 -1.42 18.03
CA CYS A 134 -8.68 -1.16 16.95
C CYS A 134 -9.73 -2.26 16.80
N PHE A 135 -9.46 -3.46 17.31
CA PHE A 135 -10.30 -4.65 17.17
C PHE A 135 -10.71 -5.19 18.54
N PRO A 136 -11.55 -4.46 19.30
CA PRO A 136 -12.15 -5.01 20.53
C PRO A 136 -13.16 -6.12 20.17
N ASP A 137 -13.35 -7.09 21.06
CA ASP A 137 -14.26 -8.23 20.81
C ASP A 137 -15.72 -7.81 20.61
N THR A 138 -16.08 -6.58 21.01
CA THR A 138 -17.41 -5.98 20.85
C THR A 138 -17.66 -5.35 19.48
N LEU A 139 -16.63 -5.19 18.63
CA LEU A 139 -16.74 -4.51 17.34
C LEU A 139 -16.36 -5.46 16.21
N GLN A 140 -17.32 -5.73 15.32
CA GLN A 140 -17.06 -6.46 14.09
C GLN A 140 -16.60 -5.51 12.98
N ILE A 141 -15.29 -5.28 12.90
CA ILE A 141 -14.69 -4.66 11.72
C ILE A 141 -14.71 -5.66 10.57
N GLN A 142 -15.39 -5.31 9.48
CA GLN A 142 -15.60 -6.22 8.35
C GLN A 142 -14.78 -5.85 7.12
N PHE A 143 -14.43 -4.58 6.94
CA PHE A 143 -13.81 -4.11 5.69
C PHE A 143 -12.57 -3.26 5.96
N ALA A 144 -11.55 -3.50 5.14
CA ALA A 144 -10.38 -2.65 4.96
C ALA A 144 -10.51 -1.91 3.63
N ARG A 145 -10.52 -0.58 3.68
CA ARG A 145 -10.49 0.31 2.53
C ARG A 145 -9.05 0.72 2.22
N ILE A 146 -8.64 0.54 0.96
CA ILE A 146 -7.27 0.77 0.49
C ILE A 146 -7.30 1.72 -0.71
N GLY A 147 -6.35 2.66 -0.78
CA GLY A 147 -6.24 3.61 -1.90
C GLY A 147 -7.22 4.78 -1.82
N GLU A 148 -7.70 5.11 -0.62
CA GLU A 148 -8.59 6.23 -0.36
C GLU A 148 -7.82 7.55 -0.20
N PHE A 149 -8.43 8.65 -0.62
CA PHE A 149 -7.87 10.00 -0.48
C PHE A 149 -8.88 11.01 0.04
N ASP A 150 -10.08 11.11 -0.54
CA ASP A 150 -11.18 11.95 -0.02
C ASP A 150 -12.43 11.11 0.22
N LEU A 151 -12.72 10.87 1.50
CA LEU A 151 -13.85 10.05 1.96
C LEU A 151 -15.23 10.52 1.48
N ASN A 152 -15.34 11.74 0.93
CA ASN A 152 -16.58 12.26 0.37
C ASN A 152 -16.75 11.95 -1.12
N ARG A 153 -15.78 11.28 -1.75
CA ARG A 153 -15.74 11.04 -3.20
C ARG A 153 -15.34 9.59 -3.46
N ASN A 154 -15.87 9.03 -4.54
CA ASN A 154 -15.50 7.68 -4.99
C ASN A 154 -14.45 7.70 -6.11
N SER A 155 -14.11 8.89 -6.61
CA SER A 155 -13.12 9.12 -7.65
C SER A 155 -12.36 10.39 -7.32
N ASP A 156 -11.06 10.24 -7.16
CA ASP A 156 -10.17 11.31 -6.73
C ASP A 156 -9.29 11.75 -7.89
N SER A 157 -9.25 13.06 -8.11
CA SER A 157 -8.38 13.67 -9.10
C SER A 157 -7.73 14.93 -8.54
N GLN A 158 -6.42 15.03 -8.69
CA GLN A 158 -5.61 16.17 -8.22
C GLN A 158 -4.46 16.40 -9.19
N ASN A 159 -4.22 17.65 -9.59
CA ASN A 159 -3.09 18.05 -10.44
C ASN A 159 -2.97 17.24 -11.75
N GLY A 160 -4.08 16.90 -12.40
CA GLY A 160 -4.11 16.13 -13.65
C GLY A 160 -3.87 14.62 -13.48
N LEU A 161 -3.70 14.14 -12.24
CA LEU A 161 -3.69 12.72 -11.89
C LEU A 161 -5.10 12.30 -11.44
N THR A 162 -5.53 11.11 -11.87
CA THR A 162 -6.78 10.48 -11.44
C THR A 162 -6.46 9.14 -10.82
N ALA A 163 -6.84 8.95 -9.56
CA ALA A 163 -6.66 7.69 -8.85
C ALA A 163 -7.79 6.70 -9.21
N PRO A 164 -7.51 5.39 -9.24
CA PRO A 164 -8.55 4.37 -9.25
C PRO A 164 -9.47 4.50 -8.03
N ALA A 165 -10.70 3.97 -8.14
CA ALA A 165 -11.60 3.91 -7.00
C ALA A 165 -11.00 3.10 -5.84
N PRO A 166 -11.26 3.47 -4.58
CA PRO A 166 -10.78 2.73 -3.41
C PRO A 166 -11.25 1.27 -3.43
N GLN A 167 -10.41 0.39 -2.88
CA GLN A 167 -10.71 -1.03 -2.76
C GLN A 167 -11.23 -1.34 -1.36
N ASP A 168 -12.49 -1.75 -1.27
CA ASP A 168 -13.05 -2.32 -0.04
C ASP A 168 -12.88 -3.84 -0.06
N ILE A 169 -12.07 -4.36 0.87
CA ILE A 169 -11.74 -5.78 0.97
C ILE A 169 -12.16 -6.31 2.34
N GLN A 170 -12.86 -7.45 2.37
CA GLN A 170 -13.25 -8.06 3.62
C GLN A 170 -12.04 -8.54 4.44
N VAL A 171 -12.15 -8.38 5.75
CA VAL A 171 -11.21 -8.94 6.72
C VAL A 171 -11.49 -10.43 6.86
N GLU A 172 -10.48 -11.27 6.61
CA GLU A 172 -10.55 -12.71 6.82
C GLU A 172 -10.34 -13.06 8.29
N ARG A 173 -9.30 -12.50 8.89
CA ARG A 173 -8.99 -12.69 10.32
C ARG A 173 -8.12 -11.57 10.86
N VAL A 174 -8.24 -11.34 12.16
CA VAL A 174 -7.40 -10.43 12.94
C VAL A 174 -6.52 -11.27 13.86
N ILE A 175 -5.22 -11.00 13.84
CA ILE A 175 -4.20 -11.66 14.65
C ILE A 175 -3.63 -10.60 15.59
N ARG A 176 -4.22 -10.49 16.78
CA ARG A 176 -3.67 -9.63 17.84
C ARG A 176 -2.41 -10.27 18.41
N HIS A 177 -1.47 -9.44 18.87
CA HIS A 177 -0.33 -9.96 19.62
C HIS A 177 -0.82 -10.79 20.81
N SER A 178 -0.22 -11.96 21.05
CA SER A 178 -0.67 -12.90 22.10
C SER A 178 -0.61 -12.31 23.51
N GLN A 179 0.32 -11.38 23.73
CA GLN A 179 0.48 -10.64 24.98
C GLN A 179 -0.22 -9.26 24.97
N TYR A 180 -1.09 -8.99 23.99
CA TYR A 180 -1.91 -7.77 24.04
C TYR A 180 -2.84 -7.82 25.24
N ASN A 181 -2.81 -6.77 26.06
CA ASN A 181 -3.67 -6.64 27.24
C ASN A 181 -3.54 -7.81 28.24
N SER A 182 -2.31 -8.29 28.45
CA SER A 182 -1.98 -9.27 29.49
C SER A 182 -2.38 -8.77 30.90
N PRO A 183 -2.59 -9.66 31.89
CA PRO A 183 -2.93 -9.26 33.26
C PRO A 183 -1.91 -8.31 33.91
N SER A 184 -0.64 -8.42 33.52
CA SER A 184 0.46 -7.59 34.02
C SER A 184 0.61 -6.25 33.32
N CYS A 185 -0.05 -6.05 32.17
CA CYS A 185 0.00 -4.76 31.47
C CYS A 185 -1.20 -4.53 30.55
N ARG A 186 -1.98 -3.50 30.88
CA ARG A 186 -3.09 -3.02 30.07
C ARG A 186 -2.57 -2.28 28.83
N ARG A 187 -3.06 -2.66 27.65
CA ARG A 187 -2.65 -2.10 26.34
C ARG A 187 -1.16 -2.24 25.97
N CYS A 188 -0.37 -3.05 26.67
CA CYS A 188 0.93 -3.45 26.13
C CYS A 188 0.77 -4.26 24.84
N ASN A 189 1.80 -4.26 24.00
CA ASN A 189 1.82 -5.00 22.73
C ASN A 189 0.61 -4.68 21.85
N ASP A 190 0.31 -3.40 21.72
CA ASP A 190 -0.82 -2.88 20.96
C ASP A 190 -0.58 -2.93 19.45
N ILE A 191 -0.45 -4.15 18.95
CA ILE A 191 -0.13 -4.46 17.56
C ILE A 191 -0.94 -5.67 17.10
N ALA A 192 -1.44 -5.59 15.87
CA ALA A 192 -2.21 -6.64 15.23
C ALA A 192 -1.93 -6.71 13.74
N LEU A 193 -2.02 -7.93 13.20
CA LEU A 193 -2.04 -8.19 11.77
C LEU A 193 -3.47 -8.49 11.32
N VAL A 194 -3.88 -7.89 10.23
CA VAL A 194 -5.18 -8.16 9.60
C VAL A 194 -4.92 -8.85 8.26
N LYS A 195 -5.43 -10.06 8.11
CA LYS A 195 -5.38 -10.82 6.86
C LYS A 195 -6.63 -10.51 6.05
N LEU A 196 -6.44 -10.20 4.78
CA LEU A 196 -7.52 -9.91 3.82
C LEU A 196 -7.97 -11.18 3.11
N VAL A 197 -9.28 -11.30 2.80
CA VAL A 197 -9.84 -12.46 2.09
C VAL A 197 -9.28 -12.63 0.68
N LYS A 198 -8.77 -11.54 0.09
CA LYS A 198 -8.11 -11.52 -1.22
C LYS A 198 -6.95 -10.52 -1.21
N ARG A 199 -6.00 -10.72 -2.11
CA ARG A 199 -4.90 -9.79 -2.32
C ARG A 199 -5.42 -8.46 -2.87
N ALA A 200 -5.01 -7.35 -2.27
CA ALA A 200 -5.18 -6.01 -2.77
C ALA A 200 -4.49 -5.85 -4.13
N ARG A 201 -5.10 -5.06 -5.02
CA ARG A 201 -4.48 -4.64 -6.27
C ARG A 201 -3.56 -3.47 -5.95
N LEU A 202 -2.26 -3.72 -6.01
CA LEU A 202 -1.26 -2.67 -5.88
C LEU A 202 -1.22 -1.90 -7.20
N HIS A 203 -1.47 -0.60 -7.11
CA HIS A 203 -1.34 0.36 -8.19
C HIS A 203 -0.11 1.23 -7.86
N ASP A 204 0.67 1.56 -8.88
CA ASP A 204 1.84 2.43 -8.75
C ASP A 204 1.44 3.89 -8.98
#